data_AF-A0A3N5IIV3-F1
#
_entry.id   AF-A0A3N5IIV3-F1
#
_cell.length_a   1.000
_cell.length_b   1.000
_cell.length_c   1.000
_cell.angle_alpha   90.00
_cell.angle_beta   90.00
_cell.angle_gamma   90.00
#
_symmetry.space_group_name_H-M   'P 1'
#
loop_
_entity.id
_entity.type
_entity.pdbx_description
1 polymer ?
#
loop_
_entity_poly.entity_id
_entity_poly.type
_entity_poly.pdbx_seq_one_letter_code
_entity_poly.pdbx_strand_id
1 'polypeptide(L)'
;MTPVRYLFDENCNARIVRGIRRRTSRLDVITVQEAGLGSADDSTILAHGAEHGLIIVSHDARTMIAHATARLLVNPPMAGLIVISVMD
;
A
#
# COMPACT_ATOMS: atom_id res chain seq x y z
N MET A 1 -18.17 1.20 -12.32
CA MET A 1 -17.49 0.98 -11.03
C MET A 1 -16.08 1.54 -11.14
N THR A 2 -15.66 2.37 -10.19
CA THR A 2 -14.28 2.85 -10.12
C THR A 2 -13.37 1.70 -9.71
N PRO A 3 -12.21 1.48 -10.37
CA PRO A 3 -11.26 0.46 -9.96
C PRO A 3 -10.83 0.67 -8.51
N VAL A 4 -10.64 -0.43 -7.77
CA VAL A 4 -9.97 -0.36 -6.46
C VAL A 4 -8.49 -0.06 -6.72
N ARG A 5 -7.95 0.90 -5.98
CA ARG A 5 -6.58 1.39 -6.16
C ARG A 5 -5.67 0.94 -5.02
N TYR A 6 -4.50 0.44 -5.38
CA TYR A 6 -3.51 -0.09 -4.46
C TYR A 6 -2.18 0.63 -4.62
N LEU A 7 -1.56 0.95 -3.48
CA LEU A 7 -0.19 1.45 -3.42
C LEU A 7 0.72 0.38 -2.82
N PHE A 8 1.64 -0.14 -3.62
CA PHE A 8 2.62 -1.13 -3.20
C PHE A 8 3.86 -0.44 -2.65
N ASP A 9 4.18 -0.77 -1.40
CA ASP A 9 5.37 -0.34 -0.70
C ASP A 9 6.69 -0.76 -1.40
N GLU A 10 7.79 -0.08 -1.11
CA GLU A 10 9.07 -0.21 -1.80
C GLU A 10 9.62 -1.64 -1.77
N ASN A 11 9.46 -2.31 -0.62
CA ASN A 11 9.97 -3.65 -0.38
C ASN A 11 9.00 -4.75 -0.84
N CYS A 12 7.89 -4.40 -1.48
CA CYS A 12 6.97 -5.40 -2.02
C CYS A 12 7.61 -6.25 -3.13
N ASN A 13 7.33 -7.55 -3.14
CA ASN A 13 7.82 -8.44 -4.18
C ASN A 13 7.26 -8.02 -5.56
N ALA A 14 8.12 -7.48 -6.42
CA ALA A 14 7.75 -6.98 -7.76
C ALA A 14 7.04 -8.03 -8.65
N ARG A 15 7.21 -9.33 -8.36
CA ARG A 15 6.48 -10.41 -9.07
C ARG A 15 4.96 -10.34 -8.82
N ILE A 16 4.52 -9.84 -7.67
CA ILE A 16 3.10 -9.66 -7.34
C ILE A 16 2.49 -8.59 -8.23
N VAL A 17 3.08 -7.38 -8.26
CA VAL A 17 2.64 -6.26 -9.11
C VAL A 17 2.59 -6.68 -10.58
N ARG A 18 3.67 -7.31 -11.06
CA ARG A 18 3.75 -7.85 -12.43
C ARG A 18 2.68 -8.91 -12.70
N GLY A 19 2.39 -9.76 -11.72
CA GLY A 19 1.39 -10.81 -11.80
C GLY A 19 -0.04 -10.26 -11.89
N ILE A 20 -0.35 -9.22 -11.12
CA ILE A 20 -1.66 -8.54 -11.15
C ILE A 20 -1.87 -7.87 -12.50
N ARG A 21 -0.92 -7.02 -12.94
CA ARG A 21 -0.99 -6.29 -14.21
C ARG A 21 -1.20 -7.22 -15.42
N ARG A 22 -0.66 -8.44 -15.38
CA ARG A 22 -0.85 -9.45 -16.44
C ARG A 22 -2.19 -10.17 -16.40
N ARG A 23 -2.82 -10.30 -15.23
CA ARG A 23 -4.04 -11.11 -15.03
C ARG A 23 -5.32 -10.31 -15.06
N THR A 24 -5.28 -9.04 -14.67
CA THR A 24 -6.48 -8.19 -14.60
C THR A 24 -6.13 -6.72 -14.72
N SER A 25 -6.94 -5.99 -15.50
CA SER A 25 -6.95 -4.53 -15.55
C SER A 25 -7.99 -3.90 -14.63
N ARG A 26 -8.74 -4.72 -13.86
CA ARG A 26 -9.80 -4.25 -12.96
C ARG A 26 -9.27 -3.64 -11.66
N LEU A 27 -7.99 -3.86 -11.36
CA LEU A 27 -7.30 -3.28 -10.21
C LEU A 27 -6.32 -2.24 -10.73
N ASP A 28 -6.33 -1.06 -10.11
CA ASP A 28 -5.33 -0.03 -10.35
C ASP A 28 -4.20 -0.22 -9.35
N VAL A 29 -2.98 -0.36 -9.86
CA VAL A 29 -1.81 -0.74 -9.07
C VAL A 29 -0.68 0.24 -9.36
N ILE A 30 -0.30 0.97 -8.32
CA ILE A 30 0.78 1.96 -8.32
C ILE A 30 1.82 1.49 -7.29
N THR A 31 3.10 1.59 -7.63
CA THR A 31 4.21 1.40 -6.67
C THR A 31 4.59 2.72 -6.03
N VAL A 32 5.19 2.71 -4.83
CA VAL A 32 5.69 3.96 -4.22
C VAL A 32 6.68 4.69 -5.12
N GLN A 33 7.48 3.98 -5.93
CA GLN A 33 8.37 4.62 -6.90
C GLN A 33 7.58 5.33 -8.02
N GLU A 34 6.54 4.71 -8.58
CA GLU A 34 5.66 5.33 -9.58
C GLU A 34 4.87 6.52 -9.01
N ALA A 35 4.59 6.51 -7.71
CA ALA A 35 3.96 7.62 -6.99
C ALA A 35 4.94 8.74 -6.60
N GLY A 36 6.24 8.61 -6.89
CA GLY A 36 7.27 9.58 -6.47
C GLY A 36 7.57 9.57 -4.97
N LEU A 37 7.22 8.49 -4.28
CA LEU A 37 7.39 8.25 -2.85
C LEU A 37 8.51 7.24 -2.55
N GLY A 38 9.43 7.02 -3.49
CA GLY A 38 10.58 6.14 -3.25
C GLY A 38 11.36 6.60 -2.02
N SER A 39 11.68 5.66 -1.13
CA SER A 39 12.36 5.91 0.15
C SER A 39 11.63 6.83 1.15
N ALA A 40 10.34 7.13 0.93
CA ALA A 40 9.50 7.81 1.92
C ALA A 40 9.28 6.91 3.14
N ASP A 41 9.08 7.52 4.32
CA ASP A 41 8.76 6.75 5.53
C ASP A 41 7.32 6.22 5.54
N ASP A 42 7.07 5.21 6.38
CA ASP A 42 5.78 4.54 6.52
C ASP A 42 4.63 5.52 6.80
N SER A 43 4.89 6.56 7.60
CA SER A 43 3.87 7.55 7.96
C SER A 43 3.46 8.39 6.75
N THR A 44 4.41 8.75 5.90
CA THR A 44 4.22 9.48 4.66
C THR A 44 3.46 8.63 3.64
N ILE A 45 3.82 7.36 3.49
CA ILE A 45 3.12 6.40 2.62
C ILE A 45 1.66 6.23 3.06
N LEU A 46 1.41 6.01 4.36
CA LEU A 46 0.06 5.87 4.91
C LEU A 46 -0.76 7.16 4.78
N ALA A 47 -0.12 8.33 4.91
CA ALA A 47 -0.77 9.61 4.71
C ALA A 47 -1.22 9.82 3.26
N HIS A 48 -0.34 9.53 2.31
CA HIS A 48 -0.67 9.60 0.90
C HIS A 48 -1.80 8.62 0.54
N GLY A 49 -1.76 7.40 1.06
CA GLY A 49 -2.83 6.41 0.86
C GLY A 49 -4.18 6.87 1.40
N ALA A 50 -4.21 7.51 2.57
CA ALA A 50 -5.44 8.06 3.12
C ALA A 50 -5.99 9.23 2.27
N GLU A 51 -5.12 10.17 1.88
CA GLU A 51 -5.49 11.33 1.05
C GLU A 51 -6.08 10.91 -0.30
N HIS A 52 -5.51 9.85 -0.90
CA HIS A 52 -5.89 9.39 -2.23
C HIS A 52 -6.82 8.17 -2.21
N GLY A 53 -7.29 7.72 -1.03
CA GLY A 53 -8.13 6.53 -0.92
C GLY A 53 -7.51 5.26 -1.52
N LEU A 54 -6.20 5.07 -1.31
CA LEU A 54 -5.43 3.91 -1.77
C LEU A 54 -5.32 2.88 -0.64
N ILE A 55 -5.50 1.60 -0.99
CA ILE A 55 -5.18 0.51 -0.08
C ILE A 55 -3.66 0.30 -0.14
N ILE A 56 -2.98 0.45 1.00
CA ILE A 56 -1.54 0.20 1.07
C ILE A 56 -1.29 -1.31 1.12
N VAL A 57 -0.30 -1.78 0.38
CA VAL A 57 0.16 -3.17 0.38
C VAL A 57 1.63 -3.19 0.79
N SER A 58 1.98 -3.94 1.84
CA SER A 58 3.36 -4.06 2.31
C SER A 58 3.69 -5.50 2.76
N HIS A 59 4.98 -5.84 2.73
CA HIS A 59 5.53 -7.01 3.40
C HIS A 59 6.00 -6.72 4.84
N ASP A 60 6.21 -5.45 5.20
CA ASP A 60 6.61 -5.07 6.55
C ASP A 60 5.42 -5.09 7.49
N ALA A 61 5.18 -6.22 8.14
CA ALA A 61 4.14 -6.32 9.17
C ALA A 61 4.49 -5.52 10.44
N ARG A 62 5.78 -5.34 10.72
CA ARG A 62 6.25 -4.90 12.04
C ARG A 62 6.00 -3.41 12.23
N THR A 63 6.41 -2.59 11.26
CA THR A 63 6.31 -1.14 11.37
C THR A 63 4.99 -0.62 10.79
N MET A 64 4.53 -1.15 9.65
CA MET A 64 3.32 -0.65 8.99
C MET A 64 2.06 -0.81 9.82
N ILE A 65 1.91 -1.94 10.55
CA ILE A 65 0.76 -2.13 11.44
C ILE A 65 0.78 -1.07 12.56
N ALA A 66 1.95 -0.86 13.19
CA ALA A 66 2.08 0.12 14.26
C ALA A 66 1.75 1.56 13.78
N HIS A 67 2.28 1.96 12.62
CA HIS A 67 2.00 3.28 12.04
C HIS A 67 0.53 3.42 11.61
N ALA A 68 -0.07 2.39 11.02
CA ALA A 68 -1.48 2.38 10.65
C ALA A 68 -2.38 2.49 11.88
N THR A 69 -2.10 1.73 12.95
CA THR A 69 -2.84 1.81 14.21
C THR A 69 -2.71 3.19 14.84
N ALA A 70 -1.49 3.75 14.92
CA ALA A 70 -1.27 5.09 15.44
C ALA A 70 -2.07 6.16 14.66
N ARG A 71 -2.11 6.04 13.33
CA ARG A 71 -2.91 6.92 12.48
C ARG A 71 -4.41 6.81 12.77
N LEU A 72 -4.95 5.59 12.89
CA LEU A 72 -6.37 5.36 13.17
C LEU A 72 -6.84 5.97 14.49
N LEU A 73 -5.95 6.12 15.47
CA LEU A 73 -6.26 6.76 16.75
C LEU A 73 -6.35 8.29 16.68
N VAL A 74 -5.68 8.92 15.70
CA VAL A 74 -5.55 10.38 15.62
C VAL A 74 -6.39 10.97 14.47
N ASN A 75 -6.65 10.20 13.40
CA ASN A 75 -7.21 10.74 12.15
C ASN A 75 -7.89 9.65 11.26
N PRO A 76 -9.23 9.45 11.26
CA PRO A 76 -9.87 8.56 10.29
C PRO A 76 -10.34 9.33 9.04
N PRO A 77 -10.36 8.76 7.81
CA PRO A 77 -10.21 7.35 7.43
C PRO A 77 -8.97 7.03 6.58
N MET A 78 -8.49 5.78 6.66
CA MET A 78 -7.61 5.16 5.67
C MET A 78 -8.42 4.13 4.86
N ALA A 79 -8.13 3.98 3.57
CA ALA A 79 -8.83 2.98 2.75
C ALA A 79 -8.50 1.55 3.18
N GLY A 80 -7.28 1.31 3.66
CA GLY A 80 -6.88 0.04 4.28
C GLY A 80 -5.38 -0.22 4.18
N LEU A 81 -4.93 -1.23 4.94
CA LEU A 81 -3.59 -1.81 4.86
C LEU A 81 -3.76 -3.32 4.66
N ILE A 82 -3.09 -3.87 3.64
CA ILE A 82 -2.94 -5.30 3.41
C ILE A 82 -1.49 -5.67 3.67
N VAL A 83 -1.27 -6.54 4.63
CA VAL A 83 0.05 -7.10 4.91
C VAL A 83 0.15 -8.47 4.26
N ILE A 84 1.16 -8.64 3.41
CA ILE A 84 1.46 -9.93 2.77
C ILE A 84 2.59 -10.58 3.55
N SER A 85 2.34 -11.75 4.13
CA SER A 85 3.41 -12.59 4.67
C SER A 85 3.77 -13.66 3.64
N VAL A 86 5.06 -13.94 3.47
CA VAL A 86 5.51 -15.16 2.79
C VAL A 86 5.75 -16.16 3.92
N MET A 87 4.98 -17.26 3.93
CA MET A 87 5.40 -18.42 4.73
C MET A 87 6.57 -19.06 3.99
N ASP A 88 7.72 -19.14 4.66
CA ASP A 88 8.81 -20.03 4.27
C ASP A 88 8.36 -21.51 4.39
#